data_AF-A0AA96VHM9-F1
#
_entry.id   AF-A0AA96VHM9-F1
#
_cell.length_a   1.000
_cell.length_b   1.000
_cell.length_c   1.000
_cell.angle_alpha   90.00
_cell.angle_beta   90.00
_cell.angle_gamma   90.00
#
_symmetry.space_group_name_H-M   'P 1'
#
loop_
_entity.id
_entity.type
_entity.pdbx_description
1 polymer ?
#
loop_
_entity_poly.entity_id
_entity_poly.type
_entity_poly.pdbx_seq_one_letter_code
_entity_poly.pdbx_strand_id
1 'polypeptide(L)'
;MSDNTQIDNTQMDNTQNNNEPVELSVSKEIAAEEIETLNFTEKDAMAVQEAQEAAVLKEDKELIEMRLNELKVSVSTMTENEVKSKSNKLRTTLDRDEKTLKNIFKELKLHRADVEDLKKKRDALNAQVRDLSKTAQVSRNKRDEVNQKIAELKGSRTTEMADTKSKSEEINQMKARRDECNKISQSTFEGLSKGYRAEIKTFLEMDINLEHEKSSFEKLLNLSVRLEAAKEANVLHHQMKEFYESNKGMYQKSDELSAEIKQLSDESQKYHLEMIEMYRKVDELRKEADGYHKRLTERYAMIKPISAKIDPLKKSIAITRRELDIYLERGKDFQAEKDEKRVDKIHDSAKEKLKQNGRLSLEDLGALIEKGDIKFNK
;
A
#
# COMPACT_ATOMS: atom_id res chain seq x y z
N MET A 1 1.86 -67.81 22.30
CA MET A 1 0.77 -66.87 21.96
C MET A 1 1.36 -65.49 22.15
N SER A 2 2.34 -65.05 21.36
CA SER A 2 2.42 -64.95 19.89
C SER A 2 1.37 -63.98 19.35
N ASP A 3 1.91 -62.90 18.74
CA ASP A 3 1.34 -61.93 17.79
C ASP A 3 1.71 -60.52 18.29
N ASN A 4 2.85 -59.91 17.93
CA ASN A 4 3.50 -59.70 16.63
C ASN A 4 2.60 -58.96 15.62
N THR A 5 2.78 -57.64 15.53
CA THR A 5 2.51 -56.90 14.29
C THR A 5 3.46 -55.71 14.22
N GLN A 6 4.57 -55.93 13.52
CA GLN A 6 5.29 -54.91 12.75
C GLN A 6 4.33 -54.25 11.75
N ILE A 7 4.55 -52.98 11.41
CA ILE A 7 4.46 -52.48 10.02
C ILE A 7 5.27 -51.17 9.93
N ASP A 8 6.37 -51.29 9.18
CA ASP A 8 6.97 -50.41 8.17
C ASP A 8 7.01 -48.87 8.31
N ASN A 9 8.27 -48.42 8.44
CA ASN A 9 8.98 -47.56 7.48
C ASN A 9 8.17 -47.06 6.26
N THR A 10 8.09 -45.74 6.13
CA THR A 10 8.00 -45.11 4.80
C THR A 10 9.03 -44.01 4.72
N GLN A 11 9.93 -44.18 3.75
CA GLN A 11 10.92 -43.23 3.29
C GLN A 11 10.26 -41.89 2.97
N MET A 12 10.81 -40.79 3.50
CA MET A 12 10.57 -39.48 2.91
C MET A 12 11.72 -39.15 1.97
N ASP A 13 11.35 -39.05 0.71
CA ASP A 13 12.18 -38.66 -0.41
C ASP A 13 12.90 -37.35 -0.15
N ASN A 14 14.21 -37.44 -0.36
CA ASN A 14 15.16 -36.34 -0.38
C ASN A 14 15.04 -35.63 -1.74
N THR A 15 14.21 -34.58 -1.81
CA THR A 15 14.22 -33.66 -2.95
C THR A 15 15.28 -32.60 -2.70
N GLN A 16 16.43 -32.78 -3.35
CA GLN A 16 17.42 -31.74 -3.58
C GLN A 16 16.76 -30.59 -4.34
N ASN A 17 16.60 -29.45 -3.68
CA ASN A 17 16.24 -28.20 -4.34
C ASN A 17 17.53 -27.37 -4.47
N ASN A 18 18.24 -27.58 -5.58
CA ASN A 18 19.26 -26.65 -6.06
C ASN A 18 18.54 -25.44 -6.64
N ASN A 19 18.65 -24.28 -5.99
CA ASN A 19 18.39 -23.00 -6.62
C ASN A 19 19.53 -22.05 -6.26
N GLU A 20 20.52 -22.00 -7.15
CA GLU A 20 21.38 -20.83 -7.30
C GLU A 20 20.59 -19.65 -7.90
N PRO A 21 20.99 -18.41 -7.63
CA PRO A 21 20.25 -17.22 -7.98
C PRO A 21 20.77 -16.66 -9.31
N VAL A 22 20.03 -16.84 -10.40
CA VAL A 22 20.32 -16.13 -11.64
C VAL A 22 19.01 -15.68 -12.29
N GLU A 23 19.01 -14.45 -12.81
CA GLU A 23 17.97 -13.79 -13.60
C GLU A 23 16.92 -12.98 -12.82
N LEU A 24 17.36 -11.83 -12.29
CA LEU A 24 16.48 -10.73 -11.88
C LEU A 24 16.82 -9.39 -12.56
N SER A 25 17.67 -9.42 -13.59
CA SER A 25 18.07 -8.23 -14.36
C SER A 25 17.35 -8.08 -15.70
N VAL A 26 16.76 -9.15 -16.28
CA VAL A 26 16.14 -9.08 -17.62
C VAL A 26 14.67 -8.60 -17.56
N SER A 27 13.99 -8.75 -16.41
CA SER A 27 12.57 -8.42 -16.27
C SER A 27 12.27 -6.94 -16.06
N LYS A 28 13.30 -6.11 -15.80
CA LYS A 28 13.12 -4.65 -15.63
C LYS A 28 13.29 -3.87 -16.94
N GLU A 29 14.02 -4.40 -17.90
CA GLU A 29 14.27 -3.74 -19.19
C GLU A 29 13.10 -3.97 -20.16
N ILE A 30 12.53 -5.18 -20.19
CA ILE A 30 11.35 -5.51 -21.02
C ILE A 30 10.09 -4.78 -20.52
N ALA A 31 9.95 -4.59 -19.20
CA ALA A 31 8.83 -3.85 -18.63
C ALA A 31 8.94 -2.32 -18.83
N ALA A 32 10.14 -1.77 -19.08
CA ALA A 32 10.31 -0.35 -19.35
C ALA A 32 9.97 -0.01 -20.82
N GLU A 33 10.35 -0.86 -21.78
CA GLU A 33 10.02 -0.67 -23.20
C GLU A 33 8.52 -0.90 -23.51
N GLU A 34 7.83 -1.81 -22.81
CA GLU A 34 6.36 -1.97 -22.97
C GLU A 34 5.57 -0.78 -22.38
N ILE A 35 6.08 -0.12 -21.32
CA ILE A 35 5.40 1.04 -20.72
C ILE A 35 5.67 2.33 -21.53
N GLU A 36 6.83 2.44 -22.19
CA GLU A 36 7.12 3.58 -23.06
C GLU A 36 6.38 3.50 -24.41
N THR A 37 6.19 2.30 -24.96
CA THR A 37 5.39 2.07 -26.18
C THR A 37 3.88 2.21 -25.96
N LEU A 38 3.36 1.92 -24.76
CA LEU A 38 1.97 2.20 -24.39
C LEU A 38 1.68 3.69 -24.12
N ASN A 39 2.63 4.43 -23.52
CA ASN A 39 2.47 5.87 -23.30
C ASN A 39 2.64 6.72 -24.57
N PHE A 40 3.34 6.22 -25.59
CA PHE A 40 3.45 6.88 -26.90
C PHE A 40 2.17 6.69 -27.73
N THR A 41 1.51 5.53 -27.61
CA THR A 41 0.27 5.22 -28.36
C THR A 41 -0.99 5.86 -27.77
N GLU A 42 -1.08 6.08 -26.44
CA GLU A 42 -2.20 6.82 -25.83
C GLU A 42 -2.18 8.32 -26.15
N LYS A 43 -0.99 8.93 -26.26
CA LYS A 43 -0.84 10.34 -26.62
C LYS A 43 -1.24 10.62 -28.07
N ASP A 44 -0.86 9.72 -28.98
CA ASP A 44 -1.26 9.81 -30.39
C ASP A 44 -2.75 9.47 -30.57
N ALA A 45 -3.32 8.55 -29.78
CA ALA A 45 -4.77 8.27 -29.79
C ALA A 45 -5.60 9.45 -29.24
N MET A 46 -5.13 10.13 -28.18
CA MET A 46 -5.75 11.35 -27.67
C MET A 46 -5.65 12.52 -28.65
N ALA A 47 -4.49 12.71 -29.32
CA ALA A 47 -4.33 13.76 -30.31
C ALA A 47 -5.22 13.53 -31.55
N VAL A 48 -5.42 12.26 -31.96
CA VAL A 48 -6.36 11.90 -33.03
C VAL A 48 -7.82 12.10 -32.60
N GLN A 49 -8.18 11.80 -31.35
CA GLN A 49 -9.52 12.11 -30.82
C GLN A 49 -9.76 13.61 -30.69
N GLU A 50 -8.80 14.40 -30.21
CA GLU A 50 -8.92 15.87 -30.13
C GLU A 50 -9.01 16.51 -31.52
N ALA A 51 -8.27 16.00 -32.50
CA ALA A 51 -8.36 16.46 -33.89
C ALA A 51 -9.71 16.10 -34.54
N GLN A 52 -10.25 14.90 -34.25
CA GLN A 52 -11.58 14.49 -34.70
C GLN A 52 -12.69 15.31 -34.02
N GLU A 53 -12.60 15.56 -32.71
CA GLU A 53 -13.53 16.44 -31.99
C GLU A 53 -13.46 17.88 -32.50
N ALA A 54 -12.26 18.40 -32.79
CA ALA A 54 -12.08 19.75 -33.35
C ALA A 54 -12.63 19.88 -34.78
N ALA A 55 -12.50 18.85 -35.61
CA ALA A 55 -13.09 18.80 -36.96
C ALA A 55 -14.62 18.75 -36.90
N VAL A 56 -15.20 17.89 -36.05
CA VAL A 56 -16.65 17.82 -35.81
C VAL A 56 -17.19 19.14 -35.26
N LEU A 57 -16.45 19.81 -34.37
CA LEU A 57 -16.79 21.15 -33.86
C LEU A 57 -16.73 22.26 -34.93
N LYS A 58 -15.94 22.08 -36.00
CA LYS A 58 -15.86 23.03 -37.12
C LYS A 58 -16.99 22.79 -38.12
N GLU A 59 -17.27 21.54 -38.44
CA GLU A 59 -18.39 21.12 -39.29
C GLU A 59 -19.75 21.51 -38.67
N ASP A 60 -19.90 21.33 -37.35
CA ASP A 60 -21.05 21.80 -36.59
C ASP A 60 -21.27 23.33 -36.74
N LYS A 61 -20.19 24.13 -36.75
CA LYS A 61 -20.29 25.60 -36.85
C LYS A 61 -20.75 26.05 -38.23
N GLU A 62 -20.18 25.47 -39.29
CA GLU A 62 -20.53 25.79 -40.67
C GLU A 62 -21.99 25.41 -40.97
N LEU A 63 -22.44 24.24 -40.49
CA LEU A 63 -23.83 23.81 -40.62
C LEU A 63 -24.81 24.74 -39.86
N ILE A 64 -24.42 25.19 -38.67
CA ILE A 64 -25.19 26.15 -37.87
C ILE A 64 -25.29 27.50 -38.61
N GLU A 65 -24.21 27.98 -39.21
CA GLU A 65 -24.20 29.25 -39.96
C GLU A 65 -25.04 29.19 -41.25
N MET A 66 -24.98 28.07 -41.98
CA MET A 66 -25.86 27.85 -43.15
C MET A 66 -27.33 27.89 -42.75
N ARG A 67 -27.71 27.17 -41.68
CA ARG A 67 -29.07 27.17 -41.15
C ARG A 67 -29.53 28.56 -40.70
N LEU A 68 -28.65 29.34 -40.08
CA LEU A 68 -28.95 30.73 -39.68
C LEU A 68 -29.17 31.64 -40.90
N ASN A 69 -28.41 31.45 -41.99
CA ASN A 69 -28.58 32.21 -43.22
C ASN A 69 -29.88 31.86 -43.95
N GLU A 70 -30.23 30.58 -44.03
CA GLU A 70 -31.54 30.13 -44.54
C GLU A 70 -32.70 30.72 -43.73
N LEU A 71 -32.52 30.79 -42.41
CA LEU A 71 -33.50 31.41 -41.52
C LEU A 71 -33.67 32.91 -41.80
N LYS A 72 -32.59 33.66 -42.05
CA LYS A 72 -32.69 35.09 -42.43
C LYS A 72 -33.51 35.29 -43.71
N VAL A 73 -33.32 34.45 -44.71
CA VAL A 73 -34.09 34.49 -45.97
C VAL A 73 -35.55 34.16 -45.70
N SER A 74 -35.83 33.14 -44.89
CA SER A 74 -37.20 32.76 -44.53
C SER A 74 -37.92 33.82 -43.69
N VAL A 75 -37.23 34.46 -42.75
CA VAL A 75 -37.80 35.48 -41.86
C VAL A 75 -38.15 36.76 -42.63
N SER A 76 -37.46 37.04 -43.72
CA SER A 76 -37.75 38.18 -44.60
C SER A 76 -39.15 38.11 -45.22
N THR A 77 -39.72 36.92 -45.43
CA THR A 77 -41.04 36.72 -46.06
C THR A 77 -42.19 36.52 -45.06
N MET A 78 -41.92 36.49 -43.75
CA MET A 78 -42.94 36.27 -42.71
C MET A 78 -43.73 37.53 -42.37
N THR A 79 -44.94 37.37 -41.83
CA THR A 79 -45.75 38.49 -41.33
C THR A 79 -45.38 38.91 -39.90
N GLU A 80 -45.68 40.15 -39.51
CA GLU A 80 -45.35 40.71 -38.18
C GLU A 80 -45.87 39.84 -37.02
N ASN A 81 -47.07 39.28 -37.14
CA ASN A 81 -47.67 38.41 -36.13
C ASN A 81 -46.95 37.06 -36.01
N GLU A 82 -46.45 36.51 -37.11
CA GLU A 82 -45.69 35.26 -37.13
C GLU A 82 -44.30 35.46 -36.52
N VAL A 83 -43.62 36.58 -36.83
CA VAL A 83 -42.33 36.94 -36.22
C VAL A 83 -42.47 37.12 -34.70
N LYS A 84 -43.52 37.80 -34.23
CA LYS A 84 -43.80 37.94 -32.79
C LYS A 84 -44.10 36.62 -32.12
N SER A 85 -44.93 35.77 -32.73
CA SER A 85 -45.27 34.44 -32.21
C SER A 85 -44.04 33.54 -32.11
N LYS A 86 -43.20 33.49 -33.15
CA LYS A 86 -41.94 32.72 -33.15
C LYS A 86 -40.92 33.27 -32.17
N SER A 87 -40.75 34.59 -32.08
CA SER A 87 -39.87 35.23 -31.09
C SER A 87 -40.28 34.89 -29.65
N ASN A 88 -41.57 34.92 -29.34
CA ASN A 88 -42.07 34.54 -28.02
C ASN A 88 -41.85 33.05 -27.73
N LYS A 89 -42.06 32.16 -28.72
CA LYS A 89 -41.71 30.73 -28.58
C LYS A 89 -40.23 30.53 -28.27
N LEU A 90 -39.34 31.19 -29.02
CA LEU A 90 -37.89 31.11 -28.82
C LEU A 90 -37.45 31.64 -27.44
N ARG A 91 -38.09 32.71 -26.93
CA ARG A 91 -37.88 33.19 -25.56
C ARG A 91 -38.28 32.14 -24.52
N THR A 92 -39.45 31.52 -24.67
CA THR A 92 -39.90 30.49 -23.73
C THR A 92 -39.02 29.23 -23.75
N THR A 93 -38.52 28.83 -24.92
CA THR A 93 -37.57 27.69 -25.03
C THR A 93 -36.22 28.05 -24.42
N LEU A 94 -35.72 29.26 -24.65
CA LEU A 94 -34.48 29.75 -24.05
C LEU A 94 -34.57 29.82 -22.52
N ASP A 95 -35.66 30.37 -21.98
CA ASP A 95 -35.90 30.41 -20.54
C ASP A 95 -35.98 29.00 -19.94
N ARG A 96 -36.58 28.04 -20.66
CA ARG A 96 -36.65 26.64 -20.25
C ARG A 96 -35.26 26.01 -20.22
N ASP A 97 -34.49 26.16 -21.29
CA ASP A 97 -33.16 25.57 -21.43
C ASP A 97 -32.14 26.20 -20.46
N GLU A 98 -32.25 27.50 -20.18
CA GLU A 98 -31.43 28.15 -19.16
C GLU A 98 -31.78 27.67 -17.75
N LYS A 99 -33.06 27.41 -17.46
CA LYS A 99 -33.50 26.82 -16.19
C LYS A 99 -33.00 25.38 -16.04
N THR A 100 -33.09 24.56 -17.08
CA THR A 100 -32.58 23.18 -17.04
C THR A 100 -31.06 23.18 -16.85
N LEU A 101 -30.32 24.05 -17.55
CA LEU A 101 -28.89 24.20 -17.39
C LEU A 101 -28.50 24.62 -15.95
N LYS A 102 -29.21 25.60 -15.37
CA LYS A 102 -29.02 26.02 -13.97
C LYS A 102 -29.28 24.86 -12.99
N ASN A 103 -30.29 24.05 -13.24
CA ASN A 103 -30.60 22.89 -12.40
C ASN A 103 -29.52 21.81 -12.50
N ILE A 104 -29.02 21.51 -13.71
CA ILE A 104 -27.92 20.58 -13.93
C ILE A 104 -26.66 21.05 -13.19
N PHE A 105 -26.32 22.34 -13.23
CA PHE A 105 -25.18 22.86 -12.47
C PHE A 105 -25.35 22.74 -10.95
N LYS A 106 -26.58 22.90 -10.43
CA LYS A 106 -26.86 22.68 -9.00
C LYS A 106 -26.66 21.22 -8.61
N GLU A 107 -27.17 20.30 -9.42
CA GLU A 107 -27.02 18.85 -9.23
C GLU A 107 -25.54 18.43 -9.30
N LEU A 108 -24.80 18.94 -10.30
CA LEU A 108 -23.37 18.71 -10.46
C LEU A 108 -22.56 19.25 -9.27
N LYS A 109 -22.94 20.42 -8.73
CA LYS A 109 -22.28 21.01 -7.55
C LYS A 109 -22.46 20.12 -6.32
N LEU A 110 -23.66 19.57 -6.12
CA LEU A 110 -23.94 18.63 -5.03
C LEU A 110 -23.08 17.38 -5.15
N HIS A 111 -23.10 16.73 -6.33
CA HIS A 111 -22.31 15.52 -6.56
C HIS A 111 -20.79 15.77 -6.46
N ARG A 112 -20.30 16.93 -6.87
CA ARG A 112 -18.88 17.30 -6.71
C ARG A 112 -18.48 17.47 -5.25
N ALA A 113 -19.34 18.06 -4.42
CA ALA A 113 -19.08 18.15 -2.98
C ALA A 113 -19.01 16.76 -2.35
N ASP A 114 -19.95 15.88 -2.67
CA ASP A 114 -19.95 14.48 -2.21
C ASP A 114 -18.66 13.74 -2.64
N VAL A 115 -18.23 13.91 -3.89
CA VAL A 115 -16.99 13.31 -4.42
C VAL A 115 -15.78 13.81 -3.65
N GLU A 116 -15.69 15.11 -3.37
CA GLU A 116 -14.57 15.70 -2.63
C GLU A 116 -14.52 15.18 -1.18
N ASP A 117 -15.67 15.04 -0.52
CA ASP A 117 -15.75 14.49 0.83
C ASP A 117 -15.38 13.00 0.88
N LEU A 118 -15.85 12.20 -0.10
CA LEU A 118 -15.46 10.80 -0.23
C LEU A 118 -13.96 10.65 -0.49
N LYS A 119 -13.39 11.52 -1.34
CA LYS A 119 -11.96 11.55 -1.65
C LYS A 119 -11.14 11.86 -0.40
N LYS A 120 -11.50 12.89 0.37
CA LYS A 120 -10.83 13.24 1.63
C LYS A 120 -10.86 12.09 2.63
N LYS A 121 -12.00 11.41 2.79
CA LYS A 121 -12.13 10.25 3.68
C LYS A 121 -11.25 9.09 3.25
N ARG A 122 -11.26 8.74 1.95
CA ARG A 122 -10.38 7.70 1.38
C ARG A 122 -8.90 8.05 1.61
N ASP A 123 -8.51 9.29 1.31
CA ASP A 123 -7.12 9.72 1.39
C ASP A 123 -6.61 9.76 2.84
N ALA A 124 -7.47 10.16 3.79
CA ALA A 124 -7.18 10.09 5.21
C ALA A 124 -6.98 8.63 5.69
N LEU A 125 -7.86 7.71 5.30
CA LEU A 125 -7.71 6.28 5.61
C LEU A 125 -6.44 5.69 4.99
N ASN A 126 -6.13 6.03 3.75
CA ASN A 126 -4.91 5.59 3.08
C ASN A 126 -3.63 6.17 3.71
N ALA A 127 -3.70 7.37 4.31
CA ALA A 127 -2.61 7.90 5.11
C ALA A 127 -2.43 7.08 6.39
N GLN A 128 -3.49 6.82 7.13
CA GLN A 128 -3.45 5.98 8.33
C GLN A 128 -2.93 4.56 8.05
N VAL A 129 -3.36 3.94 6.95
CA VAL A 129 -2.86 2.64 6.49
C VAL A 129 -1.35 2.66 6.26
N ARG A 130 -0.82 3.74 5.64
CA ARG A 130 0.61 3.87 5.40
C ARG A 130 1.41 3.99 6.70
N ASP A 131 0.91 4.77 7.65
CA ASP A 131 1.58 4.96 8.93
C ASP A 131 1.54 3.70 9.79
N LEU A 132 0.38 3.05 9.90
CA LEU A 132 0.24 1.78 10.62
C LEU A 132 1.11 0.68 9.99
N SER A 133 1.14 0.59 8.65
CA SER A 133 2.00 -0.37 7.94
C SER A 133 3.49 -0.15 8.23
N LYS A 134 3.95 1.10 8.28
CA LYS A 134 5.33 1.42 8.68
C LYS A 134 5.62 0.99 10.12
N THR A 135 4.71 1.29 11.05
CA THR A 135 4.90 0.87 12.44
C THR A 135 4.89 -0.65 12.61
N ALA A 136 4.03 -1.37 11.88
CA ALA A 136 4.01 -2.83 11.86
C ALA A 136 5.33 -3.40 11.30
N GLN A 137 5.88 -2.77 10.26
CA GLN A 137 7.18 -3.16 9.69
C GLN A 137 8.32 -2.97 10.70
N VAL A 138 8.30 -1.89 11.50
CA VAL A 138 9.28 -1.68 12.57
C VAL A 138 9.18 -2.78 13.64
N SER A 139 7.97 -3.13 14.09
CA SER A 139 7.78 -4.23 15.05
C SER A 139 8.23 -5.58 14.48
N ARG A 140 8.01 -5.82 13.19
CA ARG A 140 8.53 -7.01 12.50
C ARG A 140 10.06 -7.06 12.52
N ASN A 141 10.71 -5.97 12.16
CA ASN A 141 12.18 -5.90 12.16
C ASN A 141 12.74 -6.14 13.56
N LYS A 142 12.15 -5.54 14.60
CA LYS A 142 12.53 -5.79 16.00
C LYS A 142 12.37 -7.26 16.40
N ARG A 143 11.26 -7.90 16.02
CA ARG A 143 11.05 -9.34 16.24
C ARG A 143 12.15 -10.16 15.58
N ASP A 144 12.51 -9.83 14.35
CA ASP A 144 13.50 -10.57 13.58
C ASP A 144 14.91 -10.40 14.19
N GLU A 145 15.27 -9.20 14.64
CA GLU A 145 16.51 -8.93 15.39
C GLU A 145 16.56 -9.73 16.71
N VAL A 146 15.47 -9.77 17.47
CA VAL A 146 15.39 -10.54 18.72
C VAL A 146 15.50 -12.04 18.43
N ASN A 147 14.86 -12.54 17.37
CA ASN A 147 14.95 -13.95 16.98
C ASN A 147 16.37 -14.33 16.55
N GLN A 148 17.10 -13.43 15.91
CA GLN A 148 18.50 -13.64 15.58
C GLN A 148 19.35 -13.79 16.85
N LYS A 149 19.18 -12.89 17.84
CA LYS A 149 19.86 -13.01 19.14
C LYS A 149 19.52 -14.31 19.85
N ILE A 150 18.25 -14.73 19.82
CA ILE A 150 17.82 -16.03 20.38
C ILE A 150 18.54 -17.19 19.68
N ALA A 151 18.72 -17.13 18.36
CA ALA A 151 19.43 -18.16 17.61
C ALA A 151 20.91 -18.24 18.02
N GLU A 152 21.57 -17.09 18.15
CA GLU A 152 22.97 -16.99 18.62
C GLU A 152 23.15 -17.53 20.04
N LEU A 153 22.26 -17.16 20.97
CA LEU A 153 22.27 -17.67 22.35
C LEU A 153 21.96 -19.17 22.42
N LYS A 154 21.04 -19.68 21.59
CA LYS A 154 20.77 -21.13 21.48
C LYS A 154 21.98 -21.88 20.95
N GLY A 155 22.71 -21.32 19.99
CA GLY A 155 23.97 -21.86 19.49
C GLY A 155 25.00 -21.97 20.63
N SER A 156 25.22 -20.86 21.34
CA SER A 156 26.16 -20.79 22.48
C SER A 156 25.77 -21.74 23.62
N ARG A 157 24.48 -21.88 23.93
CA ARG A 157 24.01 -22.85 24.92
C ARG A 157 24.27 -24.28 24.48
N THR A 158 24.07 -24.59 23.19
CA THR A 158 24.28 -25.94 22.67
C THR A 158 25.75 -26.34 22.72
N THR A 159 26.68 -25.42 22.43
CA THR A 159 28.12 -25.65 22.57
C THR A 159 28.51 -25.87 24.04
N GLU A 160 28.04 -25.00 24.96
CA GLU A 160 28.32 -25.15 26.39
C GLU A 160 27.74 -26.46 26.97
N MET A 161 26.55 -26.87 26.54
CA MET A 161 25.96 -28.15 26.93
C MET A 161 26.74 -29.35 26.39
N ALA A 162 27.26 -29.26 25.16
CA ALA A 162 28.09 -30.32 24.58
C ALA A 162 29.42 -30.46 25.35
N ASP A 163 30.08 -29.35 25.68
CA ASP A 163 31.31 -29.34 26.47
C ASP A 163 31.08 -29.87 27.88
N THR A 164 29.97 -29.48 28.51
CA THR A 164 29.55 -29.99 29.84
C THR A 164 29.34 -31.49 29.80
N LYS A 165 28.71 -32.01 28.74
CA LYS A 165 28.49 -33.45 28.56
C LYS A 165 29.82 -34.20 28.37
N SER A 166 30.72 -33.70 27.53
CA SER A 166 32.05 -34.28 27.31
C SER A 166 32.85 -34.37 28.61
N LYS A 167 32.92 -33.28 29.39
CA LYS A 167 33.58 -33.29 30.70
C LYS A 167 32.91 -34.25 31.68
N SER A 168 31.59 -34.37 31.65
CA SER A 168 30.87 -35.34 32.49
C SER A 168 31.22 -36.79 32.12
N GLU A 169 31.44 -37.08 30.84
CA GLU A 169 31.87 -38.41 30.37
C GLU A 169 33.31 -38.69 30.80
N GLU A 170 34.22 -37.72 30.71
CA GLU A 170 35.60 -37.82 31.22
C GLU A 170 35.62 -38.10 32.73
N ILE A 171 34.80 -37.39 33.52
CA ILE A 171 34.66 -37.63 34.96
C ILE A 171 34.20 -39.07 35.22
N ASN A 172 33.26 -39.60 34.43
CA ASN A 172 32.79 -40.98 34.59
C ASN A 172 33.87 -42.01 34.24
N GLN A 173 34.70 -41.75 33.23
CA GLN A 173 35.87 -42.59 32.93
C GLN A 173 36.92 -42.55 34.04
N MET A 174 37.21 -41.37 34.60
CA MET A 174 38.11 -41.22 35.74
C MET A 174 37.58 -41.94 36.99
N LYS A 175 36.26 -41.90 37.23
CA LYS A 175 35.62 -42.67 38.31
C LYS A 175 35.84 -44.17 38.13
N ALA A 176 35.58 -44.71 36.93
CA ALA A 176 35.77 -46.12 36.66
C ALA A 176 37.21 -46.57 36.90
N ARG A 177 38.19 -45.82 36.38
CA ARG A 177 39.62 -46.08 36.61
C ARG A 177 40.01 -45.99 38.08
N ARG A 178 39.52 -44.97 38.80
CA ARG A 178 39.75 -44.82 40.24
C ARG A 178 39.20 -46.02 41.01
N ASP A 179 38.01 -46.50 40.65
CA ASP A 179 37.36 -47.63 41.32
C ASP A 179 38.09 -48.95 41.04
N GLU A 180 38.65 -49.12 39.83
CA GLU A 180 39.56 -50.22 39.49
C GLU A 180 40.85 -50.17 40.34
N CYS A 181 41.51 -49.01 40.43
CA CYS A 181 42.70 -48.82 41.27
C CYS A 181 42.40 -49.08 42.76
N ASN A 182 41.23 -48.65 43.25
CA ASN A 182 40.79 -48.90 44.63
C ASN A 182 40.52 -50.39 44.90
N LYS A 183 40.01 -51.13 43.91
CA LYS A 183 39.82 -52.59 44.00
C LYS A 183 41.16 -53.33 44.14
N ILE A 184 42.22 -52.80 43.52
CA ILE A 184 43.58 -53.33 43.62
C ILE A 184 44.21 -52.95 44.96
N SER A 185 44.12 -51.68 45.40
CA SER A 185 44.80 -51.22 46.63
C SER A 185 44.21 -51.81 47.91
N GLN A 186 42.87 -51.92 48.00
CA GLN A 186 42.10 -52.44 49.14
C GLN A 186 42.35 -51.73 50.50
N SER A 187 43.12 -50.64 50.51
CA SER A 187 43.49 -49.89 51.71
C SER A 187 43.96 -48.48 51.32
N THR A 188 44.07 -47.58 52.30
CA THR A 188 44.56 -46.22 52.08
C THR A 188 46.07 -46.22 51.78
N PHE A 189 46.53 -45.23 51.01
CA PHE A 189 47.94 -45.05 50.70
C PHE A 189 48.81 -44.98 51.96
N GLU A 190 48.36 -44.28 53.00
CA GLU A 190 49.07 -44.18 54.29
C GLU A 190 49.17 -45.52 55.02
N GLY A 191 48.09 -46.29 55.03
CA GLY A 191 48.07 -47.63 55.63
C GLY A 191 49.00 -48.60 54.90
N LEU A 192 48.97 -48.59 53.57
CA LEU A 192 49.86 -49.40 52.72
C LEU A 192 51.32 -48.98 52.87
N SER A 193 51.62 -47.68 52.90
CA SER A 193 52.99 -47.18 53.09
C SER A 193 53.56 -47.58 54.44
N LYS A 194 52.75 -47.52 55.51
CA LYS A 194 53.18 -47.97 56.84
C LYS A 194 53.45 -49.48 56.88
N GLY A 195 52.58 -50.29 56.26
CA GLY A 195 52.76 -51.73 56.14
C GLY A 195 54.00 -52.12 55.33
N TYR A 196 54.22 -51.46 54.19
CA TYR A 196 55.41 -51.67 53.35
C TYR A 196 56.70 -51.33 54.09
N ARG A 197 56.76 -50.20 54.80
CA ARG A 197 57.94 -49.84 55.61
C ARG A 197 58.21 -50.84 56.73
N ALA A 198 57.17 -51.37 57.37
CA ALA A 198 57.32 -52.38 58.41
C ALA A 198 57.87 -53.70 57.85
N GLU A 199 57.34 -54.18 56.72
CA GLU A 199 57.82 -55.41 56.08
C GLU A 199 59.25 -55.25 55.51
N ILE A 200 59.61 -54.08 54.97
CA ILE A 200 61.00 -53.79 54.56
C ILE A 200 61.93 -53.86 55.77
N LYS A 201 61.53 -53.25 56.88
CA LYS A 201 62.33 -53.23 58.10
C LYS A 201 62.58 -54.65 58.61
N THR A 202 61.53 -55.47 58.65
CA THR A 202 61.60 -56.90 58.99
C THR A 202 62.54 -57.65 58.07
N PHE A 203 62.43 -57.44 56.74
CA PHE A 203 63.24 -58.11 55.73
C PHE A 203 64.74 -57.78 55.82
N LEU A 204 65.09 -56.54 56.19
CA LEU A 204 66.49 -56.09 56.27
C LEU A 204 67.16 -56.33 57.64
N GLU A 205 66.39 -56.29 58.73
CA GLU A 205 66.95 -56.33 60.10
C GLU A 205 66.89 -57.70 60.76
N MET A 206 66.00 -58.61 60.32
CA MET A 206 65.85 -59.94 60.92
C MET A 206 66.58 -61.02 60.12
N ASP A 207 67.21 -61.96 60.83
CA ASP A 207 67.80 -63.16 60.23
C ASP A 207 66.69 -64.17 59.94
N ILE A 208 66.29 -64.26 58.68
CA ILE A 208 65.11 -65.01 58.23
C ILE A 208 65.54 -66.21 57.38
N ASN A 209 64.88 -67.36 57.53
CA ASN A 209 65.10 -68.53 56.68
C ASN A 209 64.69 -68.24 55.21
N LEU A 210 65.35 -68.87 54.24
CA LEU A 210 65.16 -68.65 52.80
C LEU A 210 63.70 -68.73 52.32
N GLU A 211 62.87 -69.62 52.87
CA GLU A 211 61.45 -69.70 52.53
C GLU A 211 60.66 -68.47 52.99
N HIS A 212 60.97 -67.99 54.19
CA HIS A 212 60.35 -66.80 54.78
C HIS A 212 60.87 -65.50 54.11
N GLU A 213 62.11 -65.50 53.64
CA GLU A 213 62.68 -64.42 52.82
C GLU A 213 61.94 -64.29 51.49
N LYS A 214 61.74 -65.41 50.76
CA LYS A 214 60.94 -65.43 49.52
C LYS A 214 59.51 -64.95 49.75
N SER A 215 58.84 -65.43 50.81
CA SER A 215 57.49 -65.00 51.15
C SER A 215 57.41 -63.51 51.50
N SER A 216 58.39 -62.98 52.23
CA SER A 216 58.46 -61.55 52.57
C SER A 216 58.69 -60.69 51.34
N PHE A 217 59.53 -61.15 50.41
CA PHE A 217 59.74 -60.49 49.13
C PHE A 217 58.45 -60.46 48.27
N GLU A 218 57.71 -61.56 48.20
CA GLU A 218 56.41 -61.60 47.50
C GLU A 218 55.37 -60.65 48.13
N LYS A 219 55.33 -60.56 49.47
CA LYS A 219 54.49 -59.59 50.18
C LYS A 219 54.88 -58.15 49.87
N LEU A 220 56.18 -57.86 49.82
CA LEU A 220 56.68 -56.53 49.46
C LEU A 220 56.31 -56.14 48.02
N LEU A 221 56.43 -57.07 47.07
CA LEU A 221 55.97 -56.88 45.69
C LEU A 221 54.46 -56.64 45.62
N ASN A 222 53.66 -57.41 46.34
CA ASN A 222 52.22 -57.20 46.39
C ASN A 222 51.86 -55.83 47.01
N LEU A 223 52.52 -55.47 48.11
CA LEU A 223 52.35 -54.17 48.77
C LEU A 223 52.76 -53.03 47.85
N SER A 224 53.86 -53.13 47.08
CA SER A 224 54.29 -52.07 46.17
C SER A 224 53.27 -51.82 45.06
N VAL A 225 52.75 -52.88 44.42
CA VAL A 225 51.69 -52.78 43.40
C VAL A 225 50.43 -52.11 43.96
N ARG A 226 50.04 -52.47 45.19
CA ARG A 226 48.89 -51.87 45.87
C ARG A 226 49.12 -50.39 46.21
N LEU A 227 50.36 -50.02 46.56
CA LEU A 227 50.77 -48.67 46.90
C LEU A 227 50.75 -47.76 45.66
N GLU A 228 51.23 -48.27 44.51
CA GLU A 228 51.13 -47.58 43.22
C GLU A 228 49.67 -47.36 42.81
N ALA A 229 48.82 -48.39 42.89
CA ALA A 229 47.39 -48.27 42.61
C ALA A 229 46.70 -47.25 43.54
N ALA A 230 47.05 -47.22 44.83
CA ALA A 230 46.54 -46.22 45.77
C ALA A 230 46.98 -44.79 45.43
N LYS A 231 48.21 -44.62 44.93
CA LYS A 231 48.74 -43.32 44.50
C LYS A 231 48.01 -42.82 43.26
N GLU A 232 47.81 -43.68 42.26
CA GLU A 232 47.06 -43.37 41.03
C GLU A 232 45.61 -42.99 41.34
N ALA A 233 44.94 -43.73 42.23
CA ALA A 233 43.58 -43.42 42.67
C ALA A 233 43.47 -42.02 43.30
N ASN A 234 44.45 -41.61 44.10
CA ASN A 234 44.50 -40.26 44.70
C ASN A 234 44.70 -39.16 43.65
N VAL A 235 45.55 -39.38 42.64
CA VAL A 235 45.75 -38.44 41.53
C VAL A 235 44.45 -38.27 40.74
N LEU A 236 43.78 -39.37 40.38
CA LEU A 236 42.49 -39.35 39.69
C LEU A 236 41.42 -38.64 40.53
N HIS A 237 41.38 -38.87 41.84
CA HIS A 237 40.45 -38.18 42.72
C HIS A 237 40.68 -36.67 42.76
N HIS A 238 41.94 -36.23 42.79
CA HIS A 238 42.27 -34.81 42.78
C HIS A 238 41.87 -34.14 41.47
N GLN A 239 42.21 -34.74 40.33
CA GLN A 239 41.81 -34.28 39.00
C GLN A 239 40.28 -34.19 38.89
N MET A 240 39.56 -35.22 39.33
CA MET A 240 38.09 -35.19 39.35
C MET A 240 37.54 -34.01 40.16
N LYS A 241 38.15 -33.66 41.29
CA LYS A 241 37.71 -32.54 42.13
C LYS A 241 37.84 -31.21 41.38
N GLU A 242 38.96 -30.99 40.69
CA GLU A 242 39.17 -29.80 39.85
C GLU A 242 38.13 -29.74 38.71
N PHE A 243 37.85 -30.87 38.06
CA PHE A 243 36.80 -30.96 37.04
C PHE A 243 35.41 -30.64 37.60
N TYR A 244 35.08 -31.10 38.82
CA TYR A 244 33.80 -30.78 39.46
C TYR A 244 33.65 -29.28 39.75
N GLU A 245 34.71 -28.63 40.23
CA GLU A 245 34.70 -27.19 40.47
C GLU A 245 34.54 -26.40 39.16
N SER A 246 35.23 -26.81 38.09
CA SER A 246 35.08 -26.21 36.75
C SER A 246 33.67 -26.42 36.18
N ASN A 247 33.10 -27.62 36.31
CA ASN A 247 31.80 -27.96 35.74
C ASN A 247 30.64 -27.24 36.43
N LYS A 248 30.76 -26.95 37.73
CA LYS A 248 29.74 -26.19 38.49
C LYS A 248 29.47 -24.81 37.87
N GLY A 249 30.51 -24.14 37.37
CA GLY A 249 30.35 -22.84 36.68
C GLY A 249 29.69 -22.95 35.31
N MET A 250 29.79 -24.09 34.62
CA MET A 250 29.20 -24.29 33.29
C MET A 250 27.67 -24.43 33.36
N TYR A 251 27.14 -25.14 34.36
CA TYR A 251 25.69 -25.22 34.58
C TYR A 251 25.07 -23.85 34.87
N GLN A 252 25.74 -23.01 35.67
CA GLN A 252 25.27 -21.65 35.96
C GLN A 252 25.17 -20.80 34.69
N LYS A 253 26.19 -20.83 33.83
CA LYS A 253 26.17 -20.13 32.53
C LYS A 253 25.05 -20.64 31.62
N SER A 254 24.83 -21.96 31.57
CA SER A 254 23.74 -22.55 30.78
C SER A 254 22.34 -22.12 31.29
N ASP A 255 22.18 -22.00 32.59
CA ASP A 255 20.94 -21.52 33.21
C ASP A 255 20.72 -20.03 32.94
N GLU A 256 21.77 -19.20 33.01
CA GLU A 256 21.74 -17.78 32.65
C GLU A 256 21.34 -17.59 31.17
N LEU A 257 21.99 -18.31 30.26
CA LEU A 257 21.63 -18.29 28.82
C LEU A 257 20.18 -18.73 28.60
N SER A 258 19.71 -19.73 29.34
CA SER A 258 18.32 -20.20 29.22
C SER A 258 17.31 -19.18 29.74
N ALA A 259 17.64 -18.45 30.82
CA ALA A 259 16.84 -17.37 31.33
C ALA A 259 16.77 -16.20 30.34
N GLU A 260 17.90 -15.81 29.74
CA GLU A 260 17.97 -14.75 28.73
C GLU A 260 17.18 -15.11 27.46
N ILE A 261 17.34 -16.34 26.96
CA ILE A 261 16.55 -16.85 25.82
C ILE A 261 15.05 -16.75 26.12
N LYS A 262 14.63 -17.07 27.34
CA LYS A 262 13.22 -17.00 27.73
C LYS A 262 12.71 -15.56 27.73
N GLN A 263 13.47 -14.63 28.30
CA GLN A 263 13.11 -13.20 28.31
C GLN A 263 13.00 -12.64 26.89
N LEU A 264 13.97 -12.91 26.03
CA LEU A 264 13.95 -12.49 24.63
C LEU A 264 12.81 -13.15 23.85
N SER A 265 12.49 -14.42 24.15
CA SER A 265 11.36 -15.11 23.55
C SER A 265 10.03 -14.43 23.91
N ASP A 266 9.85 -14.05 25.18
CA ASP A 266 8.66 -13.33 25.63
C ASP A 266 8.57 -11.93 24.97
N GLU A 267 9.71 -11.25 24.77
CA GLU A 267 9.76 -9.97 24.05
C GLU A 267 9.41 -10.13 22.55
N SER A 268 9.98 -11.14 21.89
CA SER A 268 9.66 -11.47 20.49
C SER A 268 8.18 -11.79 20.30
N GLN A 269 7.59 -12.52 21.24
CA GLN A 269 6.16 -12.83 21.26
C GLN A 269 5.31 -11.55 21.35
N LYS A 270 5.71 -10.58 22.19
CA LYS A 270 5.02 -9.28 22.28
C LYS A 270 5.04 -8.53 20.95
N TYR A 271 6.22 -8.37 20.34
CA TYR A 271 6.32 -7.72 19.03
C TYR A 271 5.53 -8.45 17.94
N HIS A 272 5.46 -9.78 18.00
CA HIS A 272 4.66 -10.57 17.08
C HIS A 272 3.16 -10.30 17.23
N LEU A 273 2.65 -10.27 18.46
CA LEU A 273 1.25 -9.98 18.74
C LEU A 273 0.87 -8.54 18.34
N GLU A 274 1.71 -7.57 18.70
CA GLU A 274 1.52 -6.16 18.29
C GLU A 274 1.50 -6.04 16.76
N MET A 275 2.43 -6.69 16.06
CA MET A 275 2.49 -6.71 14.61
C MET A 275 1.21 -7.29 13.99
N ILE A 276 0.70 -8.41 14.52
CA ILE A 276 -0.56 -9.02 14.04
C ILE A 276 -1.73 -8.05 14.22
N GLU A 277 -1.86 -7.43 15.40
CA GLU A 277 -2.95 -6.50 15.66
C GLU A 277 -2.90 -5.29 14.71
N MET A 278 -1.71 -4.78 14.44
CA MET A 278 -1.51 -3.65 13.53
C MET A 278 -1.84 -4.02 12.08
N TYR A 279 -1.45 -5.21 11.61
CA TYR A 279 -1.84 -5.67 10.27
C TYR A 279 -3.34 -5.90 10.14
N ARG A 280 -3.98 -6.46 11.17
CA ARG A 280 -5.44 -6.60 11.19
C ARG A 280 -6.13 -5.24 11.06
N LYS A 281 -5.69 -4.23 11.83
CA LYS A 281 -6.20 -2.86 11.71
C LYS A 281 -5.97 -2.29 10.31
N VAL A 282 -4.79 -2.50 9.74
CA VAL A 282 -4.47 -2.08 8.36
C VAL A 282 -5.44 -2.68 7.36
N ASP A 283 -5.75 -3.97 7.47
CA ASP A 283 -6.66 -4.64 6.54
C ASP A 283 -8.11 -4.19 6.71
N GLU A 284 -8.55 -3.94 7.94
CA GLU A 284 -9.86 -3.32 8.22
C GLU A 284 -9.96 -1.91 7.59
N LEU A 285 -8.95 -1.06 7.78
CA LEU A 285 -8.91 0.28 7.18
C LEU A 285 -8.82 0.25 5.65
N ARG A 286 -8.08 -0.70 5.06
CA ARG A 286 -8.04 -0.89 3.61
C ARG A 286 -9.41 -1.24 3.06
N LYS A 287 -10.12 -2.16 3.71
CA LYS A 287 -11.48 -2.53 3.32
C LYS A 287 -12.43 -1.34 3.37
N GLU A 288 -12.30 -0.49 4.37
CA GLU A 288 -13.07 0.77 4.44
C GLU A 288 -12.69 1.74 3.30
N ALA A 289 -11.40 1.93 3.05
CA ALA A 289 -10.90 2.79 1.99
C ALA A 289 -11.36 2.31 0.59
N ASP A 290 -11.33 1.01 0.34
CA ASP A 290 -11.85 0.39 -0.87
C ASP A 290 -13.36 0.58 -1.01
N GLY A 291 -14.10 0.52 0.11
CA GLY A 291 -15.52 0.87 0.17
C GLY A 291 -15.78 2.32 -0.26
N TYR A 292 -14.97 3.27 0.20
CA TYR A 292 -15.04 4.67 -0.24
C TYR A 292 -14.63 4.83 -1.70
N HIS A 293 -13.61 4.11 -2.16
CA HIS A 293 -13.20 4.15 -3.57
C HIS A 293 -14.30 3.63 -4.49
N LYS A 294 -14.97 2.53 -4.14
CA LYS A 294 -16.11 2.00 -4.89
C LYS A 294 -17.24 3.03 -5.00
N ARG A 295 -17.62 3.66 -3.88
CA ARG A 295 -18.63 4.73 -3.85
C ARG A 295 -18.21 5.92 -4.72
N LEU A 296 -16.92 6.27 -4.71
CA LEU A 296 -16.38 7.35 -5.54
C LEU A 296 -16.54 7.03 -7.04
N THR A 297 -16.20 5.81 -7.44
CA THR A 297 -16.35 5.32 -8.82
C THR A 297 -17.82 5.32 -9.26
N GLU A 298 -18.73 4.87 -8.39
CA GLU A 298 -20.18 4.95 -8.62
C GLU A 298 -20.65 6.40 -8.80
N ARG A 299 -20.16 7.34 -7.97
CA ARG A 299 -20.48 8.78 -8.12
C ARG A 299 -19.95 9.35 -9.42
N TYR A 300 -18.73 9.03 -9.83
CA TYR A 300 -18.21 9.45 -11.14
C TYR A 300 -19.04 8.90 -12.29
N ALA A 301 -19.49 7.64 -12.20
CA ALA A 301 -20.38 7.04 -13.19
C ALA A 301 -21.74 7.77 -13.28
N MET A 302 -22.28 8.28 -12.16
CA MET A 302 -23.49 9.12 -12.14
C MET A 302 -23.25 10.53 -12.68
N ILE A 303 -22.09 11.13 -12.39
CA ILE A 303 -21.74 12.49 -12.83
C ILE A 303 -21.52 12.55 -14.35
N LYS A 304 -20.91 11.52 -14.94
CA LYS A 304 -20.57 11.46 -16.38
C LYS A 304 -21.76 11.77 -17.29
N PRO A 305 -22.93 11.10 -17.20
CA PRO A 305 -24.09 11.40 -18.04
C PRO A 305 -24.72 12.77 -17.75
N ILE A 306 -24.62 13.28 -16.52
CA ILE A 306 -25.11 14.63 -16.17
C ILE A 306 -24.23 15.69 -16.85
N SER A 307 -22.90 15.52 -16.79
CA SER A 307 -21.95 16.42 -17.45
C SER A 307 -22.11 16.40 -18.97
N ALA A 308 -22.34 15.23 -19.57
CA ALA A 308 -22.53 15.10 -21.01
C ALA A 308 -23.75 15.86 -21.55
N LYS A 309 -24.77 16.15 -20.72
CA LYS A 309 -25.94 16.95 -21.11
C LYS A 309 -25.66 18.46 -21.18
N ILE A 310 -24.58 18.94 -20.57
CA ILE A 310 -24.28 20.37 -20.46
C ILE A 310 -23.90 20.97 -21.81
N ASP A 311 -23.01 20.32 -22.55
CA ASP A 311 -22.49 20.84 -23.81
C ASP A 311 -23.54 20.94 -24.93
N PRO A 312 -24.41 19.94 -25.18
CA PRO A 312 -25.48 20.09 -26.17
C PRO A 312 -26.49 21.17 -25.77
N LEU A 313 -26.81 21.33 -24.47
CA LEU A 313 -27.67 22.42 -23.99
C LEU A 313 -27.04 23.80 -24.17
N LYS A 314 -25.72 23.93 -23.92
CA LYS A 314 -25.01 25.19 -24.19
C LYS A 314 -25.03 25.52 -25.69
N LYS A 315 -24.80 24.52 -26.55
CA LYS A 315 -24.90 24.67 -28.01
C LYS A 315 -26.32 25.08 -28.41
N SER A 316 -27.37 24.41 -27.91
CA SER A 316 -28.76 24.75 -28.25
C SER A 316 -29.16 26.15 -27.80
N ILE A 317 -28.77 26.58 -26.60
CA ILE A 317 -29.02 27.94 -26.10
C ILE A 317 -28.31 28.97 -26.99
N ALA A 318 -27.05 28.72 -27.37
CA ALA A 318 -26.30 29.63 -28.24
C ALA A 318 -26.93 29.77 -29.62
N ILE A 319 -27.39 28.67 -30.23
CA ILE A 319 -28.12 28.69 -31.50
C ILE A 319 -29.45 29.45 -31.34
N THR A 320 -30.25 29.09 -30.34
CA THR A 320 -31.56 29.72 -30.05
C THR A 320 -31.43 31.24 -29.83
N ARG A 321 -30.35 31.70 -29.19
CA ARG A 321 -30.05 33.14 -29.04
C ARG A 321 -29.84 33.82 -30.40
N ARG A 322 -29.00 33.24 -31.26
CA ARG A 322 -28.75 33.77 -32.62
C ARG A 322 -30.00 33.74 -33.48
N GLU A 323 -30.81 32.68 -33.39
CA GLU A 323 -32.10 32.61 -34.07
C GLU A 323 -33.03 33.73 -33.58
N LEU A 324 -33.14 33.92 -32.26
CA LEU A 324 -33.95 34.98 -31.67
C LEU A 324 -33.50 36.37 -32.13
N ASP A 325 -32.19 36.62 -32.21
CA ASP A 325 -31.65 37.90 -32.69
C ASP A 325 -32.13 38.22 -34.12
N ILE A 326 -32.15 37.24 -35.03
CA ILE A 326 -32.66 37.41 -36.40
C ILE A 326 -34.15 37.81 -36.41
N TYR A 327 -34.98 37.16 -35.59
CA TYR A 327 -36.39 37.52 -35.48
C TYR A 327 -36.60 38.90 -34.86
N LEU A 328 -35.73 39.30 -33.91
CA LEU A 328 -35.78 40.62 -33.29
C LEU A 328 -35.35 41.73 -34.26
N GLU A 329 -34.35 41.49 -35.09
CA GLU A 329 -33.95 42.39 -36.18
C GLU A 329 -35.11 42.61 -37.16
N ARG A 330 -35.72 41.53 -37.66
CA ARG A 330 -36.90 41.65 -38.55
C ARG A 330 -38.08 42.36 -37.88
N GLY A 331 -38.28 42.14 -36.58
CA GLY A 331 -39.29 42.85 -35.80
C GLY A 331 -39.04 44.36 -35.74
N LYS A 332 -37.77 44.80 -35.68
CA LYS A 332 -37.40 46.22 -35.78
C LYS A 332 -37.67 46.77 -37.17
N ASP A 333 -37.40 46.01 -38.23
CA ASP A 333 -37.70 46.42 -39.61
C ASP A 333 -39.20 46.67 -39.81
N PHE A 334 -40.07 45.80 -39.29
CA PHE A 334 -41.53 46.02 -39.34
C PHE A 334 -41.96 47.29 -38.60
N GLN A 335 -41.34 47.57 -37.45
CA GLN A 335 -41.62 48.78 -36.70
C GLN A 335 -41.17 50.02 -37.47
N ALA A 336 -39.98 49.99 -38.08
CA ALA A 336 -39.48 51.06 -38.95
C ALA A 336 -40.39 51.28 -40.17
N GLU A 337 -40.83 50.23 -40.86
CA GLU A 337 -41.76 50.33 -42.00
C GLU A 337 -43.13 50.89 -41.58
N LYS A 338 -43.61 50.55 -40.39
CA LYS A 338 -44.85 51.09 -39.83
C LYS A 338 -44.73 52.55 -39.46
N ASP A 339 -43.59 52.95 -38.90
CA ASP A 339 -43.29 54.34 -38.55
C ASP A 339 -43.10 55.19 -39.82
N GLU A 340 -42.44 54.67 -40.85
CA GLU A 340 -42.34 55.30 -42.18
C GLU A 340 -43.72 55.46 -42.83
N LYS A 341 -44.55 54.42 -42.87
CA LYS A 341 -45.94 54.53 -43.38
C LYS A 341 -46.81 55.49 -42.57
N ARG A 342 -46.55 55.65 -41.27
CA ARG A 342 -47.23 56.64 -40.44
C ARG A 342 -46.78 58.04 -40.82
N VAL A 343 -45.48 58.26 -40.97
CA VAL A 343 -44.90 59.54 -41.45
C VAL A 343 -45.41 59.85 -42.86
N ASP A 344 -45.52 58.85 -43.74
CA ASP A 344 -46.09 58.97 -45.09
C ASP A 344 -47.56 59.40 -45.07
N LYS A 345 -48.39 58.75 -44.25
CA LYS A 345 -49.80 59.12 -44.10
C LYS A 345 -49.98 60.51 -43.51
N ILE A 346 -49.15 60.88 -42.53
CA ILE A 346 -49.13 62.22 -41.96
C ILE A 346 -48.75 63.22 -43.05
N HIS A 347 -47.69 62.93 -43.82
CA HIS A 347 -47.22 63.72 -44.96
C HIS A 347 -48.28 63.90 -46.06
N ASP A 348 -48.95 62.84 -46.49
CA ASP A 348 -50.02 62.91 -47.49
C ASP A 348 -51.22 63.73 -46.99
N SER A 349 -51.63 63.50 -45.73
CA SER A 349 -52.71 64.29 -45.10
C SER A 349 -52.32 65.76 -44.93
N ALA A 350 -51.05 66.05 -44.65
CA ALA A 350 -50.51 67.39 -44.54
C ALA A 350 -50.48 68.08 -45.92
N LYS A 351 -50.15 67.35 -46.99
CA LYS A 351 -50.19 67.84 -48.37
C LYS A 351 -51.61 68.16 -48.82
N GLU A 352 -52.59 67.35 -48.44
CA GLU A 352 -54.01 67.62 -48.70
C GLU A 352 -54.54 68.82 -47.89
N LYS A 353 -54.21 68.91 -46.60
CA LYS A 353 -54.56 70.07 -45.74
C LYS A 353 -53.92 71.38 -46.23
N LEU A 354 -52.67 71.33 -46.72
CA LEU A 354 -51.98 72.46 -47.33
C LEU A 354 -52.71 72.93 -48.60
N LYS A 355 -53.18 72.00 -49.44
CA LYS A 355 -53.94 72.32 -50.67
C LYS A 355 -55.34 72.86 -50.41
N GLN A 356 -56.02 72.42 -49.35
CA GLN A 356 -57.43 72.77 -49.10
C GLN A 356 -57.63 73.96 -48.15
N ASN A 357 -56.86 74.09 -47.06
CA ASN A 357 -57.18 75.02 -45.98
C ASN A 357 -55.98 75.80 -45.39
N GLY A 358 -54.74 75.55 -45.82
CA GLY A 358 -53.55 76.33 -45.42
C GLY A 358 -53.18 76.32 -43.93
N ARG A 359 -54.01 75.77 -43.04
CA ARG A 359 -53.76 75.61 -41.59
C ARG A 359 -53.22 74.20 -41.34
N LEU A 360 -51.95 74.11 -40.97
CA LEU A 360 -51.23 72.88 -40.66
C LEU A 360 -50.96 72.79 -39.15
N SER A 361 -50.95 71.57 -38.60
CA SER A 361 -50.41 71.32 -37.26
C SER A 361 -48.88 71.29 -37.29
N LEU A 362 -48.22 71.47 -36.15
CA LEU A 362 -46.75 71.43 -36.06
C LEU A 362 -46.17 70.06 -36.49
N GLU A 363 -46.91 68.99 -36.25
CA GLU A 363 -46.55 67.62 -36.65
C GLU A 363 -46.69 67.43 -38.17
N ASP A 364 -47.75 67.99 -38.77
CA ASP A 364 -47.95 68.02 -40.22
C ASP A 364 -46.86 68.84 -40.94
N LEU A 365 -46.41 69.96 -40.35
CA LEU A 365 -45.34 70.81 -40.87
C LEU A 365 -43.97 70.10 -40.79
N GLY A 366 -43.70 69.40 -39.67
CA GLY A 366 -42.47 68.62 -39.49
C GLY A 366 -42.31 67.53 -40.54
N ALA A 367 -43.38 66.77 -40.82
CA ALA A 367 -43.37 65.71 -41.83
C ALA A 367 -43.17 66.25 -43.27
N LEU A 368 -43.67 67.45 -43.58
CA LEU A 368 -43.46 68.11 -44.88
C LEU A 368 -42.02 68.64 -45.07
N ILE A 369 -41.37 69.06 -43.97
CA ILE A 369 -39.97 69.50 -43.98
C ILE A 369 -39.03 68.29 -44.11
N GLU A 370 -39.28 67.22 -43.35
CA GLU A 370 -38.44 66.03 -43.32
C GLU A 370 -38.38 65.32 -44.69
N LYS A 371 -39.48 65.34 -45.45
CA LYS A 371 -39.53 64.83 -46.83
C LYS A 371 -39.17 65.85 -47.92
N GLY A 372 -38.89 67.11 -47.56
CA GLY A 372 -38.38 68.13 -48.48
C GLY A 372 -39.42 68.82 -49.38
N ASP A 373 -40.72 68.71 -49.07
CA ASP A 373 -41.82 69.35 -49.81
C ASP A 373 -41.96 70.86 -49.48
N ILE A 374 -41.41 71.31 -48.34
CA ILE A 374 -41.30 72.72 -47.97
C ILE A 374 -39.83 73.01 -47.66
N LYS A 375 -39.19 73.85 -48.49
CA LYS A 375 -37.85 74.37 -48.23
C LYS A 375 -37.96 75.79 -47.69
N PHE A 376 -37.47 76.03 -46.49
CA PHE A 376 -37.12 77.39 -46.07
C PHE A 376 -35.84 77.78 -46.80
N ASN A 377 -35.97 78.42 -47.96
CA ASN A 377 -34.86 79.23 -48.45
C ASN A 377 -34.63 80.34 -47.42
N LYS A 378 -33.36 80.49 -47.06
CA LYS A 378 -32.84 81.44 -46.07
C LYS A 378 -33.42 82.84 -46.20
#